data_AF-A0A927TS35-F1
#
_entry.id   AF-A0A927TS35-F1
#
_cell.length_a   1.000
_cell.length_b   1.000
_cell.length_c   1.000
_cell.angle_alpha   90.00
_cell.angle_beta   90.00
_cell.angle_gamma   90.00
#
_symmetry.space_group_name_H-M   'P 1'
#
loop_
_entity.id
_entity.type
_entity.pdbx_description
1 polymer ?
#
loop_
_entity_poly.entity_id
_entity_poly.type
_entity_poly.pdbx_seq_one_letter_code
_entity_poly.pdbx_strand_id
1 'polypeptide(L)'
;MGKSYLSAVIFLIISAIFIGLGVKQYATYTAEPIEMEDVEWDTLEAGDRVSMTVDLIWDCIYSETTTNTVYFVEVSSHESGRGYAIPHLFVDRDGYYDIDFFIGLRLNGKDDFETAQQIMDETNDWYFDTTGRVDYGMTTMEIDGVLKKMTSEEYDLMKEYLTYYCGYSSSEADDIIVPLMIQKVSPAAHMTLFIVGGVLLLFGIFAFVSIKAKKKQAEEMLFRPASTASAPTNAYGENPYYSPDNSIPAPGAYQYGGTNAYGNSDIYAGNSYTPPQQVNDSETGLSMDFLKRSEEERLQREREAQYKAPEPSQNPLYGSQAPQAPVTPSQSFSNYESTLQNNGTLGGGIYGTRNDNQ
;
A
#
# COMPACT_ATOMS: atom_id res chain seq x y z
N MET A 1 -40.43 -10.46 6.74
CA MET A 1 -39.27 -10.49 7.65
C MET A 1 -39.08 -9.11 8.25
N GLY A 2 -38.85 -8.99 9.57
CA GLY A 2 -38.55 -7.70 10.18
C GLY A 2 -37.18 -7.18 9.73
N LYS A 3 -37.03 -5.86 9.58
CA LYS A 3 -35.79 -5.20 9.12
C LYS A 3 -34.54 -5.68 9.90
N SER A 4 -34.68 -5.99 11.18
CA SER A 4 -33.59 -6.51 12.04
C SER A 4 -33.05 -7.88 11.63
N TYR A 5 -33.89 -8.76 11.07
CA TYR A 5 -33.48 -10.09 10.62
C TYR A 5 -32.67 -10.02 9.32
N LEU A 6 -33.04 -9.09 8.43
CA LEU A 6 -32.31 -8.82 7.20
C LEU A 6 -30.90 -8.30 7.50
N SER A 7 -30.76 -7.34 8.42
CA SER A 7 -29.45 -6.83 8.84
C SER A 7 -28.55 -7.95 9.40
N ALA A 8 -29.07 -8.82 10.27
CA ALA A 8 -28.29 -9.93 10.83
C ALA A 8 -27.80 -10.92 9.76
N VAL A 9 -28.63 -11.22 8.76
CA VAL A 9 -28.25 -12.09 7.63
C VAL A 9 -27.16 -11.41 6.77
N ILE A 10 -27.29 -10.11 6.50
CA ILE A 10 -26.26 -9.35 5.75
C ILE A 10 -24.92 -9.41 6.49
N PHE A 11 -24.91 -9.20 7.81
CA PHE A 11 -23.69 -9.30 8.61
C PHE A 11 -23.06 -10.70 8.50
N LEU A 12 -23.84 -11.77 8.60
CA LEU A 12 -23.31 -13.14 8.47
C LEU A 12 -22.69 -13.40 7.10
N ILE A 13 -23.31 -12.91 6.02
CA ILE A 13 -22.78 -13.05 4.65
C ILE A 13 -21.46 -12.30 4.52
N ILE A 14 -21.40 -11.05 4.99
CA ILE A 14 -20.18 -10.24 4.95
C ILE A 14 -19.06 -10.94 5.75
N SER A 15 -19.35 -11.42 6.96
CA SER A 15 -18.37 -12.14 7.77
C SER A 15 -17.86 -13.41 7.08
N ALA A 16 -18.73 -14.17 6.42
CA ALA A 16 -18.32 -15.37 5.68
C ALA A 16 -17.39 -15.03 4.50
N ILE A 17 -17.63 -13.92 3.81
CA ILE A 17 -16.74 -13.43 2.75
C ILE A 17 -15.37 -13.06 3.32
N PHE A 18 -15.32 -12.28 4.41
CA PHE A 18 -14.06 -11.91 5.05
C PHE A 18 -13.26 -13.12 5.54
N ILE A 19 -13.94 -14.11 6.16
CA ILE A 19 -13.29 -15.35 6.59
C ILE A 19 -12.79 -16.13 5.38
N GLY A 20 -13.57 -16.27 4.32
CA GLY A 20 -13.15 -16.98 3.10
C GLY A 20 -11.91 -16.36 2.45
N LEU A 21 -11.88 -15.03 2.35
CA LEU A 21 -10.70 -14.30 1.87
C LEU A 21 -9.50 -14.49 2.80
N GLY A 22 -9.72 -14.43 4.12
CA GLY A 22 -8.68 -14.67 5.12
C GLY A 22 -8.11 -16.09 5.07
N VAL A 23 -8.94 -17.11 4.87
CA VAL A 23 -8.51 -18.52 4.74
C VAL A 23 -7.68 -18.70 3.48
N LYS A 24 -8.10 -18.13 2.33
CA LYS A 24 -7.31 -18.20 1.09
C LYS A 24 -5.92 -17.59 1.28
N GLN A 25 -5.85 -16.40 1.88
CA GLN A 25 -4.57 -15.74 2.16
C GLN A 25 -3.71 -16.52 3.16
N TYR A 26 -4.33 -17.07 4.20
CA TYR A 26 -3.63 -17.89 5.18
C TYR A 26 -3.04 -19.15 4.55
N ALA A 27 -3.78 -19.83 3.67
CA ALA A 27 -3.30 -21.02 2.96
C ALA A 27 -2.04 -20.71 2.12
N THR A 28 -2.05 -19.60 1.37
CA THR A 28 -0.88 -19.13 0.62
C THR A 28 0.30 -18.84 1.55
N TYR A 29 0.07 -18.19 2.69
CA TYR A 29 1.14 -17.90 3.65
C TYR A 29 1.73 -19.16 4.30
N THR A 30 0.92 -20.20 4.53
CA THR A 30 1.41 -21.46 5.08
C THR A 30 2.09 -22.37 4.07
N ALA A 31 2.02 -22.05 2.77
CA ALA A 31 2.79 -22.75 1.76
C ALA A 31 4.28 -22.54 2.02
N GLU A 32 5.08 -23.55 1.70
CA GLU A 32 6.54 -23.44 1.71
C GLU A 32 6.95 -22.40 0.66
N PRO A 33 7.76 -21.40 1.02
CA PRO A 33 8.19 -20.39 0.08
C PRO A 33 9.13 -21.03 -0.95
N ILE A 34 8.95 -20.69 -2.23
CA ILE A 34 9.88 -21.05 -3.29
C ILE A 34 11.05 -20.06 -3.25
N GLU A 35 12.27 -20.56 -3.15
CA GLU A 35 13.49 -19.73 -3.21
C GLU A 35 13.72 -19.31 -4.67
N MET A 36 13.69 -18.01 -4.95
CA MET A 36 13.76 -17.46 -6.32
C MET A 36 15.12 -17.67 -6.98
N GLU A 37 16.16 -17.87 -6.18
CA GLU A 37 17.53 -18.13 -6.60
C GLU A 37 17.71 -19.55 -7.18
N ASP A 38 16.82 -20.47 -6.82
CA ASP A 38 16.92 -21.91 -7.15
C ASP A 38 15.91 -22.37 -8.22
N VAL A 39 15.14 -21.44 -8.81
CA VAL A 39 14.03 -21.76 -9.73
C VAL A 39 14.08 -20.93 -11.01
N GLU A 40 13.68 -21.55 -12.13
CA GLU A 40 13.48 -20.84 -13.39
C GLU A 40 12.21 -19.98 -13.31
N TRP A 41 12.34 -18.66 -13.52
CA TRP A 41 11.26 -17.70 -13.26
C TRP A 41 10.04 -17.86 -14.19
N ASP A 42 10.22 -18.47 -15.36
CA ASP A 42 9.15 -18.76 -16.31
C ASP A 42 8.22 -19.91 -15.87
N THR A 43 8.67 -20.73 -14.90
CA THR A 43 7.87 -21.81 -14.30
C THR A 43 6.94 -21.34 -13.18
N LEU A 44 7.11 -20.10 -12.72
CA LEU A 44 6.39 -19.55 -11.58
C LEU A 44 4.93 -19.21 -11.92
N GLU A 45 4.03 -19.37 -10.96
CA GLU A 45 2.61 -19.05 -11.14
C GLU A 45 2.11 -17.98 -10.16
N ALA A 46 1.05 -17.27 -10.57
CA ALA A 46 0.41 -16.30 -9.71
C ALA A 46 -0.28 -17.00 -8.53
N GLY A 47 0.06 -16.57 -7.31
CA GLY A 47 -0.40 -17.16 -6.06
C GLY A 47 0.67 -17.95 -5.32
N ASP A 48 1.80 -18.24 -5.96
CA ASP A 48 2.95 -18.87 -5.29
C ASP A 48 3.55 -17.92 -4.26
N ARG A 49 3.98 -18.49 -3.14
CA ARG A 49 4.74 -17.79 -2.12
C ARG A 49 6.22 -17.94 -2.48
N VAL A 50 6.94 -16.83 -2.47
CA VAL A 50 8.35 -16.78 -2.85
C VAL A 50 9.17 -16.13 -1.75
N SER A 51 10.41 -16.59 -1.62
CA SER A 51 11.45 -15.96 -0.81
C SER A 51 12.59 -15.56 -1.73
N MET A 52 13.14 -14.37 -1.53
CA MET A 52 14.36 -13.96 -2.23
C MET A 52 15.15 -12.92 -1.44
N THR A 53 16.46 -12.91 -1.64
CA THR A 53 17.33 -11.81 -1.23
C THR A 53 17.48 -10.86 -2.42
N VAL A 54 16.93 -9.66 -2.31
CA VAL A 54 17.10 -8.61 -3.33
C VAL A 54 18.37 -7.82 -3.02
N ASP A 55 19.37 -7.93 -3.88
CA ASP A 55 20.62 -7.18 -3.85
C ASP A 55 20.81 -6.30 -5.10
N LEU A 56 19.90 -6.42 -6.07
CA LEU A 56 19.90 -5.68 -7.32
C LEU A 56 18.50 -5.15 -7.66
N ILE A 57 18.42 -3.84 -7.91
CA ILE A 57 17.20 -3.16 -8.36
C ILE A 57 17.59 -2.21 -9.47
N TRP A 58 16.96 -2.35 -10.64
CA TRP A 58 17.30 -1.55 -11.79
C TRP A 58 16.73 -0.13 -11.69
N ASP A 59 15.41 -0.01 -11.54
CA ASP A 59 14.75 1.30 -11.34
C ASP A 59 13.37 1.17 -10.68
N CYS A 60 12.83 2.29 -10.21
CA CYS A 60 11.44 2.47 -9.82
C CYS A 60 10.60 2.81 -11.06
N ILE A 61 9.84 1.83 -11.55
CA ILE A 61 9.01 1.94 -12.75
C ILE A 61 7.78 2.83 -12.51
N TYR A 62 7.19 2.74 -11.31
CA TYR A 62 6.01 3.51 -10.94
C TYR A 62 5.90 3.75 -9.44
N SER A 63 5.18 4.79 -9.06
CA SER A 63 4.74 5.04 -7.69
C SER A 63 3.22 5.21 -7.63
N GLU A 64 2.62 4.66 -6.58
CA GLU A 64 1.20 4.79 -6.30
C GLU A 64 0.99 5.82 -5.20
N THR A 65 0.05 6.72 -5.40
CA THR A 65 -0.32 7.74 -4.42
C THR A 65 -1.79 7.61 -4.04
N THR A 66 -2.07 7.48 -2.75
CA THR A 66 -3.42 7.47 -2.21
C THR A 66 -3.81 8.88 -1.75
N THR A 67 -4.77 9.46 -2.45
CA THR A 67 -5.32 10.79 -2.17
C THR A 67 -6.68 10.69 -1.49
N ASN A 68 -6.84 11.35 -0.34
CA ASN A 68 -8.13 11.51 0.33
C ASN A 68 -8.77 12.83 -0.08
N THR A 69 -10.02 12.75 -0.53
CA THR A 69 -10.80 13.93 -0.93
C THR A 69 -12.06 14.08 -0.07
N VAL A 70 -12.31 15.29 0.44
CA VAL A 70 -13.55 15.64 1.14
C VAL A 70 -14.22 16.76 0.35
N TYR A 71 -15.46 16.55 -0.07
CA TYR A 71 -16.19 17.48 -0.95
C TYR A 71 -15.40 17.90 -2.21
N PHE A 72 -14.76 16.93 -2.88
CA PHE A 72 -13.91 17.14 -4.07
C PHE A 72 -12.65 17.98 -3.83
N VAL A 73 -12.30 18.28 -2.58
CA VAL A 73 -11.04 18.93 -2.22
C VAL A 73 -10.09 17.90 -1.63
N GLU A 74 -8.87 17.83 -2.15
CA GLU A 74 -7.81 17.02 -1.57
C GLU A 74 -7.47 17.50 -0.15
N VAL A 75 -7.58 16.60 0.83
CA VAL A 75 -7.28 16.88 2.24
C VAL A 75 -5.98 16.23 2.68
N SER A 76 -5.57 15.13 2.05
CA SER A 76 -4.28 14.50 2.27
C SER A 76 -3.91 13.62 1.09
N SER A 77 -2.62 13.45 0.88
CA SER A 77 -2.03 12.56 -0.11
C SER A 77 -0.80 11.91 0.49
N HIS A 78 -0.61 10.62 0.23
CA HIS A 78 0.58 9.88 0.64
C HIS A 78 0.90 8.79 -0.38
N GLU A 79 2.17 8.51 -0.55
CA GLU A 79 2.63 7.39 -1.37
C GLU A 79 2.24 6.08 -0.70
N SER A 80 1.50 5.24 -1.42
CA SER A 80 0.96 3.97 -0.93
C SER A 80 1.72 2.74 -1.45
N GLY A 81 2.52 2.91 -2.51
CA GLY A 81 3.26 1.81 -3.11
C GLY A 81 4.30 2.29 -4.12
N ARG A 82 5.30 1.44 -4.38
CA ARG A 82 6.26 1.60 -5.48
C ARG A 82 6.47 0.26 -6.17
N GLY A 83 6.61 0.30 -7.49
CA GLY A 83 6.97 -0.84 -8.31
C GLY A 83 8.38 -0.71 -8.87
N TYR A 84 9.17 -1.74 -8.70
CA TYR A 84 10.57 -1.79 -9.10
C TYR A 84 10.82 -2.89 -10.13
N ALA A 85 11.80 -2.69 -11.01
CA ALA A 85 12.30 -3.69 -11.93
C ALA A 85 13.44 -4.49 -11.29
N ILE A 86 13.27 -5.80 -11.18
CA ILE A 86 14.31 -6.70 -10.69
C ILE A 86 14.84 -7.53 -11.87
N PRO A 87 16.11 -7.38 -12.25
CA PRO A 87 16.72 -8.20 -13.28
C PRO A 87 17.11 -9.58 -12.73
N HIS A 88 16.94 -10.61 -13.54
CA HIS A 88 17.61 -11.90 -13.36
C HIS A 88 18.92 -11.86 -14.15
N LEU A 89 20.05 -11.94 -13.45
CA LEU A 89 21.37 -11.98 -14.09
C LEU A 89 21.80 -13.42 -14.33
N PHE A 90 22.35 -13.68 -15.51
CA PHE A 90 23.08 -14.92 -15.79
C PHE A 90 24.51 -14.59 -16.23
N VAL A 91 25.42 -15.55 -16.02
CA VAL A 91 26.79 -15.45 -16.50
C VAL A 91 26.87 -16.14 -17.85
N ASP A 92 27.24 -15.40 -18.89
CA ASP A 92 27.41 -15.93 -20.24
C ASP A 92 28.64 -16.85 -20.34
N ARG A 93 28.88 -17.38 -21.54
CA ARG A 93 30.02 -18.29 -21.78
C ARG A 93 31.38 -17.62 -21.64
N ASP A 94 31.43 -16.31 -21.81
CA ASP A 94 32.65 -15.50 -21.76
C ASP A 94 32.90 -14.94 -20.34
N GLY A 95 31.99 -15.22 -19.40
CA GLY A 95 32.10 -14.83 -17.99
C GLY A 95 31.55 -13.45 -17.68
N TYR A 96 30.81 -12.84 -18.62
CA TYR A 96 30.13 -11.57 -18.43
C TYR A 96 28.72 -11.79 -17.89
N TYR A 97 28.25 -10.85 -17.07
CA TYR A 97 26.88 -10.83 -16.63
C TYR A 97 26.00 -10.22 -17.72
N ASP A 98 24.93 -10.93 -18.05
CA ASP A 98 23.89 -10.49 -18.96
C ASP A 98 22.53 -10.66 -18.28
N ILE A 99 21.51 -9.96 -18.78
CA ILE A 99 20.17 -9.96 -18.20
C ILE A 99 19.31 -10.97 -18.97
N ASP A 100 18.74 -11.94 -18.24
CA ASP A 100 17.85 -12.94 -18.82
C ASP A 100 16.40 -12.42 -18.87
N PHE A 101 15.90 -11.99 -17.71
CA PHE A 101 14.52 -11.60 -17.51
C PHE A 101 14.37 -10.44 -16.53
N PHE A 102 13.21 -9.80 -16.56
CA PHE A 102 12.78 -8.84 -15.54
C PHE A 102 11.50 -9.33 -14.86
N ILE A 103 11.45 -9.21 -13.54
CA ILE A 103 10.23 -9.38 -12.74
C ILE A 103 9.94 -8.10 -11.96
N GLY A 104 8.66 -7.81 -11.71
CA GLY A 104 8.28 -6.66 -10.89
C GLY A 104 8.42 -6.96 -9.40
N LEU A 105 8.83 -5.97 -8.61
CA LEU A 105 8.74 -5.99 -7.14
C LEU A 105 7.86 -4.83 -6.65
N ARG A 106 6.80 -5.15 -5.91
CA ARG A 106 5.92 -4.15 -5.30
C ARG A 106 6.13 -4.06 -3.80
N LEU A 107 6.49 -2.86 -3.37
CA LEU A 107 6.68 -2.49 -1.97
C LEU A 107 5.58 -1.52 -1.56
N ASN A 108 5.17 -1.55 -0.28
CA ASN A 108 4.11 -0.69 0.26
C ASN A 108 4.54 0.04 1.56
N GLY A 109 5.82 -0.01 1.93
CA GLY A 109 6.35 0.49 3.19
C GLY A 109 7.45 1.53 2.98
N LYS A 110 7.41 2.63 3.74
CA LYS A 110 8.41 3.70 3.63
C LYS A 110 9.84 3.20 3.85
N ASP A 111 10.05 2.36 4.86
CA ASP A 111 11.37 1.80 5.18
C ASP A 111 11.87 0.88 4.05
N ASP A 112 10.94 0.18 3.39
CA ASP A 112 11.25 -0.65 2.21
C ASP A 112 11.62 0.25 1.01
N PHE A 113 10.95 1.39 0.83
CA PHE A 113 11.28 2.33 -0.25
C PHE A 113 12.68 2.91 -0.11
N GLU A 114 13.07 3.27 1.12
CA GLU A 114 14.41 3.80 1.40
C GLU A 114 15.49 2.75 1.13
N THR A 115 15.26 1.52 1.58
CA THR A 115 16.20 0.41 1.36
C THR A 115 16.30 0.06 -0.13
N ALA A 116 15.16 -0.01 -0.84
CA ALA A 116 15.15 -0.29 -2.28
C ALA A 116 15.83 0.82 -3.09
N GLN A 117 15.64 2.09 -2.71
CA GLN A 117 16.35 3.21 -3.31
C GLN A 117 17.86 3.08 -3.12
N GLN A 118 18.32 2.68 -1.93
CA GLN A 118 19.75 2.47 -1.69
C GLN A 118 20.32 1.33 -2.54
N ILE A 119 19.60 0.20 -2.66
CA ILE A 119 20.00 -0.91 -3.54
C ILE A 119 20.08 -0.42 -5.00
N MET A 120 19.12 0.38 -5.45
CA MET A 120 19.08 0.93 -6.80
C MET A 120 20.23 1.91 -7.05
N ASP A 121 20.57 2.77 -6.09
CA ASP A 121 21.72 3.67 -6.19
C ASP A 121 23.03 2.86 -6.27
N GLU A 122 23.18 1.81 -5.45
CA GLU A 122 24.33 0.89 -5.49
C GLU A 122 24.39 0.08 -6.81
N THR A 123 23.24 -0.32 -7.35
CA THR A 123 23.11 -1.00 -8.66
C THR A 123 23.55 -0.09 -9.80
N ASN A 124 23.12 1.17 -9.79
CA ASN A 124 23.52 2.17 -10.77
C ASN A 124 25.02 2.48 -10.69
N ASP A 125 25.54 2.65 -9.48
CA ASP A 125 26.97 2.84 -9.27
C ASP A 125 27.74 1.67 -9.86
N TRP A 126 27.38 0.42 -9.54
CA TRP A 126 28.01 -0.77 -10.13
C TRP A 126 27.93 -0.81 -11.66
N TYR A 127 26.76 -0.56 -12.24
CA TYR A 127 26.54 -0.66 -13.68
C TYR A 127 27.32 0.40 -14.48
N PHE A 128 27.41 1.62 -13.94
CA PHE A 128 28.15 2.72 -14.56
C PHE A 128 29.62 2.81 -14.11
N ASP A 129 30.04 1.98 -13.14
CA ASP A 129 31.40 2.01 -12.62
C ASP A 129 32.41 1.47 -13.66
N THR A 130 33.13 2.40 -14.26
CA THR A 130 34.28 2.12 -15.14
C THR A 130 35.50 1.55 -14.40
N THR A 131 35.48 1.47 -13.06
CA THR A 131 36.63 1.04 -12.24
C THR A 131 36.77 -0.48 -12.09
N GLY A 132 35.79 -1.26 -12.55
CA GLY A 132 35.89 -2.72 -12.66
C GLY A 132 35.74 -3.48 -11.35
N ARG A 133 35.02 -2.93 -10.37
CA ARG A 133 34.65 -3.66 -9.15
C ARG A 133 33.41 -4.53 -9.40
N VAL A 134 33.53 -5.81 -9.03
CA VAL A 134 32.51 -6.87 -9.26
C VAL A 134 31.63 -7.08 -8.02
N ASP A 135 31.83 -6.30 -6.95
CA ASP A 135 30.99 -6.40 -5.75
C ASP A 135 29.73 -5.57 -5.99
N TYR A 136 28.65 -6.26 -6.38
CA TYR A 136 27.28 -5.77 -6.24
C TYR A 136 27.09 -5.29 -4.80
N GLY A 137 26.34 -4.21 -4.61
CA GLY A 137 26.23 -3.45 -3.37
C GLY A 137 26.19 -4.24 -2.04
N MET A 138 26.52 -3.56 -0.94
CA MET A 138 26.49 -4.18 0.39
C MET A 138 25.07 -4.30 0.95
N THR A 139 24.12 -3.57 0.37
CA THR A 139 22.74 -3.49 0.86
C THR A 139 21.90 -4.58 0.23
N THR A 140 21.23 -5.37 1.07
CA THR A 140 20.29 -6.39 0.62
C THR A 140 18.96 -6.24 1.34
N MET A 141 17.90 -6.74 0.71
CA MET A 141 16.56 -6.80 1.27
C MET A 141 15.99 -8.20 1.14
N GLU A 142 15.68 -8.82 2.28
CA GLU A 142 14.93 -10.07 2.33
C GLU A 142 13.46 -9.83 2.00
N ILE A 143 12.97 -10.51 0.98
CA ILE A 143 11.57 -10.47 0.53
C ILE A 143 10.94 -11.84 0.76
N ASP A 144 9.92 -11.88 1.62
CA ASP A 144 8.92 -12.94 1.66
C ASP A 144 7.64 -12.37 1.05
N GLY A 145 7.24 -12.92 -0.10
CA GLY A 145 6.24 -12.34 -0.97
C GLY A 145 5.32 -13.36 -1.60
N VAL A 146 4.31 -12.85 -2.32
CA VAL A 146 3.42 -13.67 -3.15
C VAL A 146 3.43 -13.11 -4.56
N LEU A 147 3.53 -14.01 -5.54
CA LEU A 147 3.47 -13.65 -6.94
C LEU A 147 2.05 -13.27 -7.33
N LYS A 148 1.92 -12.15 -8.03
CA LYS A 148 0.67 -11.71 -8.65
C LYS A 148 0.90 -11.43 -10.11
N LYS A 149 -0.13 -11.63 -10.93
CA LYS A 149 -0.07 -11.16 -12.32
C LYS A 149 0.01 -9.64 -12.31
N MET A 150 0.91 -9.09 -13.12
CA MET A 150 0.90 -7.66 -13.40
C MET A 150 -0.46 -7.28 -13.99
N THR A 151 -0.97 -6.12 -13.60
CA THR A 151 -2.04 -5.47 -14.35
C THR A 151 -1.52 -5.04 -15.72
N SER A 152 -2.43 -4.78 -16.67
CA SER A 152 -2.02 -4.28 -17.99
C SER A 152 -1.23 -2.97 -17.89
N GLU A 153 -1.62 -2.09 -16.97
CA GLU A 153 -0.93 -0.81 -16.74
C GLU A 153 0.49 -1.03 -16.17
N GLU A 154 0.64 -1.89 -15.16
CA GLU A 154 1.98 -2.22 -14.61
C GLU A 154 2.89 -2.86 -15.66
N TYR A 155 2.35 -3.75 -16.51
CA TYR A 155 3.10 -4.36 -17.60
C TYR A 155 3.49 -3.34 -18.68
N ASP A 156 2.56 -2.48 -19.08
CA ASP A 156 2.81 -1.43 -20.08
C ASP A 156 3.87 -0.44 -19.57
N LEU A 157 3.85 -0.08 -18.28
CA LEU A 157 4.86 0.78 -17.66
C LEU A 157 6.25 0.10 -17.59
N MET A 158 6.31 -1.19 -17.26
CA MET A 158 7.57 -1.96 -17.32
C MET A 158 8.11 -1.99 -18.76
N LYS A 159 7.24 -2.23 -19.74
CA LYS A 159 7.61 -2.26 -21.16
C LYS A 159 8.08 -0.89 -21.65
N GLU A 160 7.38 0.18 -21.25
CA GLU A 160 7.79 1.56 -21.51
C GLU A 160 9.19 1.79 -20.93
N TYR A 161 9.41 1.41 -19.68
CA TYR A 161 10.70 1.54 -19.03
C TYR A 161 11.83 0.84 -19.81
N LEU A 162 11.67 -0.44 -20.12
CA LEU A 162 12.69 -1.22 -20.85
C LEU A 162 12.96 -0.68 -22.26
N THR A 163 11.93 -0.20 -22.94
CA THR A 163 12.07 0.33 -24.31
C THR A 163 12.72 1.71 -24.36
N TYR A 164 12.28 2.64 -23.50
CA TYR A 164 12.75 4.02 -23.54
C TYR A 164 14.04 4.26 -22.77
N TYR A 165 14.26 3.55 -21.66
CA TYR A 165 15.40 3.80 -20.77
C TYR A 165 16.50 2.74 -20.91
N CYS A 166 16.14 1.48 -21.12
CA CYS A 166 17.12 0.40 -21.31
C CYS A 166 17.48 0.14 -22.77
N GLY A 167 16.71 0.69 -23.73
CA GLY A 167 17.02 0.62 -25.15
C GLY A 167 16.61 -0.67 -25.85
N TYR A 168 15.81 -1.53 -25.20
CA TYR A 168 15.25 -2.72 -25.83
C TYR A 168 14.24 -2.33 -26.92
N SER A 169 14.14 -3.14 -27.97
CA SER A 169 13.00 -3.04 -28.88
C SER A 169 11.72 -3.48 -28.17
N SER A 170 10.57 -3.07 -28.72
CA SER A 170 9.27 -3.42 -28.15
C SER A 170 9.02 -4.93 -28.07
N SER A 171 9.54 -5.70 -29.04
CA SER A 171 9.44 -7.17 -29.03
C SER A 171 10.40 -7.83 -28.04
N GLU A 172 11.64 -7.34 -27.94
CA GLU A 172 12.58 -7.86 -26.94
C GLU A 172 12.08 -7.61 -25.53
N ALA A 173 11.50 -6.43 -25.27
CA ALA A 173 10.87 -6.14 -23.99
C ALA A 173 9.72 -7.11 -23.66
N ASP A 174 8.90 -7.50 -24.65
CA ASP A 174 7.82 -8.47 -24.44
C ASP A 174 8.35 -9.86 -24.06
N ASP A 175 9.49 -10.26 -24.64
CA ASP A 175 10.09 -11.58 -24.43
C ASP A 175 10.82 -11.70 -23.08
N ILE A 176 11.36 -10.60 -22.55
CA ILE A 176 12.15 -10.61 -21.30
C ILE A 176 11.33 -10.25 -20.04
N ILE A 177 10.12 -9.69 -20.17
CA ILE A 177 9.27 -9.40 -19.01
C ILE A 177 8.54 -10.68 -18.57
N VAL A 178 8.81 -11.13 -17.34
CA VAL A 178 7.95 -12.09 -16.66
C VAL A 178 6.67 -11.35 -16.23
N PRO A 179 5.46 -11.77 -16.66
CA PRO A 179 4.21 -11.04 -16.43
C PRO A 179 3.68 -11.21 -14.98
N LEU A 180 4.60 -11.25 -14.02
CA LEU A 180 4.37 -11.45 -12.59
C LEU A 180 5.07 -10.34 -11.80
N MET A 181 4.53 -10.09 -10.62
CA MET A 181 5.03 -9.11 -9.66
C MET A 181 5.07 -9.75 -8.29
N ILE A 182 6.23 -9.66 -7.64
CA ILE A 182 6.44 -10.07 -6.27
C ILE A 182 5.83 -8.99 -5.40
N GLN A 183 4.77 -9.33 -4.66
CA GLN A 183 4.23 -8.43 -3.66
C GLN A 183 4.70 -8.86 -2.28
N LYS A 184 5.50 -8.00 -1.62
CA LYS A 184 5.97 -8.26 -0.26
C LYS A 184 4.77 -8.44 0.67
N VAL A 185 4.78 -9.53 1.42
CA VAL A 185 3.72 -9.90 2.33
C VAL A 185 4.12 -9.55 3.76
N SER A 186 3.27 -8.79 4.45
CA SER A 186 3.40 -8.60 5.89
C SER A 186 2.54 -9.63 6.63
N PRO A 187 3.13 -10.49 7.48
CA PRO A 187 2.36 -11.46 8.28
C PRO A 187 1.27 -10.79 9.12
N ALA A 188 1.52 -9.57 9.60
CA ALA A 188 0.58 -8.80 10.40
C ALA A 188 -0.67 -8.36 9.61
N ALA A 189 -0.50 -7.99 8.33
CA ALA A 189 -1.61 -7.53 7.49
C ALA A 189 -2.62 -8.66 7.21
N HIS A 190 -2.13 -9.88 6.95
CA HIS A 190 -3.01 -11.03 6.65
C HIS A 190 -3.76 -11.55 7.87
N MET A 191 -3.09 -11.58 9.03
CA MET A 191 -3.74 -12.00 10.28
C MET A 191 -4.92 -11.08 10.63
N THR A 192 -4.80 -9.79 10.28
CA THR A 192 -5.82 -8.77 10.59
C THR A 192 -7.16 -9.07 9.90
N LEU A 193 -7.17 -9.44 8.61
CA LEU A 193 -8.42 -9.73 7.89
C LEU A 193 -9.16 -10.95 8.46
N PHE A 194 -8.43 -12.00 8.82
CA PHE A 194 -9.00 -13.19 9.45
C PHE A 194 -9.59 -12.86 10.84
N ILE A 195 -8.86 -12.10 11.66
CA ILE A 195 -9.32 -11.67 12.98
C ILE A 195 -10.59 -10.80 12.85
N VAL A 196 -10.59 -9.82 11.95
CA VAL A 196 -11.75 -8.94 11.71
C VAL A 196 -12.97 -9.76 11.25
N GLY A 197 -12.78 -10.69 10.31
CA GLY A 197 -13.84 -11.60 9.87
C GLY A 197 -14.42 -12.45 11.00
N GLY A 198 -13.55 -13.01 11.86
CA GLY A 198 -13.95 -13.77 13.03
C GLY A 198 -14.74 -12.94 14.04
N VAL A 199 -14.30 -11.72 14.34
CA VAL A 199 -15.01 -10.80 15.25
C VAL A 199 -16.39 -10.43 14.70
N LEU A 200 -16.48 -10.07 13.42
CA LEU A 200 -17.77 -9.75 12.77
C LEU A 200 -18.73 -10.95 12.78
N LEU A 201 -18.22 -12.18 12.61
CA LEU A 201 -19.03 -13.39 12.71
C LEU A 201 -19.64 -13.55 14.11
N LEU A 202 -18.84 -13.36 15.17
CA LEU A 202 -19.33 -13.45 16.55
C LEU A 202 -20.41 -12.40 16.83
N PHE A 203 -20.23 -11.15 16.36
CA PHE A 203 -21.26 -10.11 16.46
C PHE A 203 -22.53 -10.48 15.70
N GLY A 204 -22.41 -11.00 14.49
CA GLY A 204 -23.54 -11.46 13.68
C GLY A 204 -24.35 -12.56 14.37
N ILE A 205 -23.67 -13.56 14.93
CA ILE A 205 -24.28 -14.66 15.70
C ILE A 205 -24.97 -14.10 16.95
N PHE A 206 -24.31 -13.24 17.72
CA PHE A 206 -24.87 -12.63 18.92
C PHE A 206 -26.14 -11.81 18.62
N ALA A 207 -26.11 -10.99 17.57
CA ALA A 207 -27.26 -10.22 17.13
C ALA A 207 -28.42 -11.13 16.70
N PHE A 208 -28.13 -12.19 15.94
CA PHE A 208 -29.13 -13.15 15.49
C PHE A 208 -29.80 -13.90 16.66
N VAL A 209 -29.01 -14.40 17.62
CA VAL A 209 -29.50 -15.07 18.83
C VAL A 209 -30.34 -14.11 19.69
N SER A 210 -29.89 -12.87 19.86
CA SER A 210 -30.61 -11.84 20.61
C SER A 210 -31.98 -11.50 20.00
N ILE A 211 -32.07 -11.41 18.66
CA ILE A 211 -33.34 -11.20 17.96
C ILE A 211 -34.29 -12.38 18.17
N LYS A 212 -33.79 -13.62 18.08
CA LYS A 212 -34.59 -14.82 18.36
C LYS A 212 -35.08 -14.87 19.81
N ALA A 213 -34.22 -14.54 20.78
CA ALA A 213 -34.58 -14.52 22.19
C ALA A 213 -35.70 -13.50 22.48
N LYS A 214 -35.61 -12.28 21.92
CA LYS A 214 -36.66 -11.26 22.05
C LYS A 214 -37.97 -11.69 21.41
N LYS A 215 -37.93 -12.35 20.24
CA LYS A 215 -39.13 -12.88 19.58
C LYS A 215 -39.81 -13.96 20.42
N LYS A 216 -39.03 -14.87 21.01
CA LYS A 216 -39.55 -15.92 21.91
C LYS A 216 -40.19 -15.32 23.17
N GLN A 217 -39.56 -14.32 23.80
CA GLN A 217 -40.15 -13.61 24.94
C GLN A 217 -41.44 -12.87 24.59
N ALA A 218 -41.50 -12.23 23.41
CA ALA A 218 -42.72 -11.58 22.94
C ALA A 218 -43.87 -12.57 22.71
N GLU A 219 -43.56 -13.76 22.16
CA GLU A 219 -44.53 -14.84 21.98
C GLU A 219 -45.01 -15.42 23.33
N GLU A 220 -44.12 -15.60 24.31
CA GLU A 220 -44.48 -16.04 25.66
C GLU A 220 -45.30 -15.00 26.44
N MET A 221 -45.08 -13.70 26.22
CA MET A 221 -45.91 -12.64 26.82
C MET A 221 -47.31 -12.58 26.21
N LEU A 222 -47.45 -12.88 24.91
CA LEU A 222 -48.76 -12.95 24.23
C LEU A 222 -49.56 -14.21 24.61
N PHE A 223 -48.88 -15.31 24.97
CA PHE A 223 -49.51 -16.56 25.40
C PHE A 223 -49.61 -16.73 26.92
N ARG A 224 -49.19 -15.76 27.72
CA ARG A 224 -49.36 -15.80 29.17
C ARG A 224 -50.87 -15.68 29.48
N PRO A 225 -51.54 -16.73 29.97
CA PRO A 225 -52.97 -16.67 30.23
C PRO A 225 -53.26 -15.59 31.27
N ALA A 226 -54.32 -14.81 31.05
CA ALA A 226 -54.83 -13.77 31.96
C ALA A 226 -55.41 -14.32 33.28
N SER A 227 -54.88 -15.43 33.79
CA SER A 227 -55.19 -16.03 35.08
C SER A 227 -53.92 -15.93 35.93
N THR A 228 -53.72 -14.87 36.69
CA THR A 228 -54.34 -14.69 38.00
C THR A 228 -54.50 -13.19 38.28
N ALA A 229 -55.60 -12.59 37.83
CA ALA A 229 -56.15 -11.47 38.56
C ALA A 229 -56.69 -12.04 39.88
N SER A 230 -55.86 -12.06 40.92
CA SER A 230 -56.31 -12.26 42.29
C SER A 230 -57.36 -11.18 42.57
N ALA A 231 -58.60 -11.63 42.78
CA ALA A 231 -59.73 -10.78 43.09
C ALA A 231 -59.38 -9.84 44.26
N PRO A 232 -59.76 -8.54 44.20
CA PRO A 232 -59.67 -7.67 45.36
C PRO A 232 -60.64 -8.20 46.42
N THR A 233 -60.10 -8.83 47.47
CA THR A 233 -60.86 -9.05 48.70
C THR A 233 -61.14 -7.69 49.33
N ASN A 234 -62.33 -7.16 49.05
CA ASN A 234 -62.94 -6.07 49.80
C ASN A 234 -63.16 -6.54 51.24
N ALA A 235 -62.21 -6.25 52.12
CA ALA A 235 -62.42 -6.28 53.55
C ALA A 235 -62.99 -4.92 53.97
N TYR A 236 -64.33 -4.84 54.01
CA TYR A 236 -65.04 -3.85 54.81
C TYR A 236 -64.77 -4.15 56.29
N GLY A 237 -64.30 -3.15 57.04
CA GLY A 237 -64.04 -3.28 58.47
C GLY A 237 -63.51 -1.98 59.09
N GLU A 238 -64.41 -1.00 59.22
CA GLU A 238 -64.55 -0.03 60.32
C GLU A 238 -63.30 0.54 61.05
N ASN A 239 -63.14 1.87 60.88
CA ASN A 239 -62.76 2.96 61.82
C ASN A 239 -62.86 2.66 63.35
N PRO A 240 -62.36 3.50 64.31
CA PRO A 240 -61.72 4.84 64.18
C PRO A 240 -60.56 5.10 65.19
N TYR A 241 -60.09 6.36 65.23
CA TYR A 241 -59.45 7.09 66.35
C TYR A 241 -57.94 7.40 66.34
N TYR A 242 -57.68 8.67 66.73
CA TYR A 242 -56.44 9.37 67.10
C TYR A 242 -55.57 9.90 65.94
N SER A 243 -55.74 11.16 65.53
CA SER A 243 -55.36 12.47 66.12
C SER A 243 -54.00 12.99 65.61
N PRO A 244 -53.86 14.32 65.46
CA PRO A 244 -52.93 14.94 64.53
C PRO A 244 -51.60 15.25 65.21
N ASP A 245 -50.50 15.28 64.45
CA ASP A 245 -49.42 16.20 64.80
C ASP A 245 -48.78 16.83 63.57
N ASN A 246 -48.89 18.14 63.54
CA ASN A 246 -48.26 19.05 62.60
C ASN A 246 -46.83 19.28 63.08
N SER A 247 -45.84 18.81 62.34
CA SER A 247 -44.52 19.47 62.39
C SER A 247 -43.83 19.41 61.05
N ILE A 248 -43.80 20.59 60.42
CA ILE A 248 -42.90 20.98 59.35
C ILE A 248 -41.47 20.86 59.88
N PRO A 249 -40.51 20.29 59.12
CA PRO A 249 -39.12 20.70 59.23
C PRO A 249 -38.70 21.52 58.02
N ALA A 250 -38.11 22.67 58.33
CA ALA A 250 -37.48 23.59 57.42
C ALA A 250 -36.29 22.95 56.66
N PRO A 251 -35.91 23.49 55.49
CA PRO A 251 -34.75 23.06 54.75
C PRO A 251 -33.49 23.73 55.30
N GLY A 252 -32.47 22.93 55.62
CA GLY A 252 -31.10 23.43 55.79
C GLY A 252 -30.34 22.76 56.92
N ALA A 253 -29.36 21.92 56.56
CA ALA A 253 -28.04 21.87 57.19
C ALA A 253 -27.18 20.91 56.39
N TYR A 254 -26.29 21.48 55.56
CA TYR A 254 -25.11 20.80 55.06
C TYR A 254 -24.26 20.40 56.25
N GLN A 255 -24.03 19.10 56.45
CA GLN A 255 -23.03 18.61 57.38
C GLN A 255 -21.88 18.01 56.57
N TYR A 256 -20.87 18.84 56.36
CA TYR A 256 -19.55 18.48 55.89
C TYR A 256 -18.76 17.97 57.09
N GLY A 257 -18.24 16.74 57.03
CA GLY A 257 -17.37 16.20 58.07
C GLY A 257 -17.24 14.69 57.99
N GLY A 258 -16.09 14.20 57.51
CA GLY A 258 -15.83 12.78 57.45
C GLY A 258 -14.55 12.45 56.68
N THR A 259 -13.42 12.87 57.25
CA THR A 259 -12.06 12.47 56.89
C THR A 259 -11.91 10.95 56.81
N ASN A 260 -11.33 10.44 55.73
CA ASN A 260 -10.45 9.27 55.78
C ASN A 260 -9.30 9.45 54.78
N ALA A 261 -8.10 9.34 55.34
CA ALA A 261 -6.81 9.33 54.67
C ALA A 261 -6.53 7.95 54.05
N TYR A 262 -5.37 7.85 53.38
CA TYR A 262 -4.83 6.75 52.55
C TYR A 262 -5.40 6.75 51.12
N GLY A 263 -4.63 6.90 50.05
CA GLY A 263 -3.19 6.96 49.83
C GLY A 263 -2.94 6.58 48.35
N ASN A 264 -2.14 7.37 47.64
CA ASN A 264 -1.47 7.12 46.34
C ASN A 264 -2.18 6.26 45.26
N SER A 265 -2.49 6.88 44.11
CA SER A 265 -1.72 6.69 42.87
C SER A 265 -2.32 7.52 41.70
N ASP A 266 -1.46 8.36 41.13
CA ASP A 266 -1.27 8.61 39.70
C ASP A 266 -2.44 9.11 38.81
N ILE A 267 -2.41 10.43 38.60
CA ILE A 267 -2.44 11.15 37.31
C ILE A 267 -3.14 10.43 36.14
N TYR A 268 -4.40 10.81 35.84
CA TYR A 268 -4.90 10.92 34.46
C TYR A 268 -5.91 12.08 34.39
N ALA A 269 -5.61 13.04 33.52
CA ALA A 269 -6.45 14.22 33.26
C ALA A 269 -7.73 13.80 32.52
N GLY A 270 -8.89 14.07 33.12
CA GLY A 270 -10.20 13.91 32.50
C GLY A 270 -10.56 15.12 31.66
N ASN A 271 -10.73 14.92 30.35
CA ASN A 271 -11.47 15.84 29.49
C ASN A 271 -12.97 15.66 29.78
N SER A 272 -13.59 16.71 30.31
CA SER A 272 -15.04 16.82 30.48
C SER A 272 -15.71 16.91 29.10
N TYR A 273 -16.58 15.95 28.80
CA TYR A 273 -17.41 15.91 27.59
C TYR A 273 -18.61 16.84 27.78
N THR A 274 -18.68 17.91 26.99
CA THR A 274 -19.85 18.77 26.84
C THR A 274 -20.67 18.25 25.65
N PRO A 275 -21.97 17.94 25.77
CA PRO A 275 -22.76 17.52 24.61
C PRO A 275 -22.96 18.70 23.64
N PRO A 276 -22.84 18.48 22.31
CA PRO A 276 -23.06 19.55 21.34
C PRO A 276 -24.54 19.95 21.28
N GLN A 277 -24.78 21.26 21.26
CA GLN A 277 -26.08 21.83 20.94
C GLN A 277 -26.48 21.44 19.51
N GLN A 278 -27.72 20.99 19.35
CA GLN A 278 -28.37 20.90 18.04
C GLN A 278 -28.44 22.30 17.43
N VAL A 279 -27.70 22.50 16.34
CA VAL A 279 -27.88 23.65 15.44
C VAL A 279 -28.92 23.23 14.41
N ASN A 280 -30.03 23.97 14.39
CA ASN A 280 -31.10 23.80 13.42
C ASN A 280 -30.59 24.11 12.01
N ASP A 281 -30.94 23.22 11.08
CA ASP A 281 -30.85 23.44 9.64
C ASP A 281 -31.80 24.56 9.21
N SER A 282 -31.25 25.73 8.90
CA SER A 282 -31.81 26.66 7.91
C SER A 282 -30.80 27.78 7.64
N GLU A 283 -30.03 27.65 6.56
CA GLU A 283 -29.46 28.73 5.71
C GLU A 283 -28.17 28.26 5.02
N THR A 284 -28.31 27.44 3.97
CA THR A 284 -27.26 27.30 2.94
C THR A 284 -27.71 28.02 1.67
N GLY A 285 -27.81 29.34 1.77
CA GLY A 285 -27.76 30.21 0.60
C GLY A 285 -26.34 30.27 0.05
N LEU A 286 -25.84 29.16 -0.50
CA LEU A 286 -24.63 29.18 -1.32
C LEU A 286 -24.96 29.96 -2.59
N SER A 287 -24.52 31.22 -2.65
CA SER A 287 -24.80 32.08 -3.79
C SER A 287 -24.14 31.49 -5.04
N MET A 288 -24.88 31.50 -6.14
CA MET A 288 -24.40 31.14 -7.49
C MET A 288 -23.12 31.91 -7.88
N ASP A 289 -22.82 33.02 -7.21
CA ASP A 289 -21.62 33.81 -7.42
C ASP A 289 -20.34 33.10 -6.93
N PHE A 290 -20.43 32.23 -5.91
CA PHE A 290 -19.27 31.45 -5.46
C PHE A 290 -18.89 30.36 -6.49
N LEU A 291 -19.90 29.67 -7.04
CA LEU A 291 -19.69 28.67 -8.08
C LEU A 291 -19.16 29.31 -9.39
N LYS A 292 -19.68 30.46 -9.79
CA LYS A 292 -19.17 31.19 -10.96
C LYS A 292 -17.73 31.67 -10.78
N ARG A 293 -17.38 32.19 -9.60
CA ARG A 293 -16.01 32.66 -9.33
C ARG A 293 -15.01 31.51 -9.31
N SER A 294 -15.41 30.35 -8.79
CA SER A 294 -14.61 29.11 -8.83
C SER A 294 -14.36 28.60 -10.26
N GLU A 295 -15.36 28.69 -11.14
CA GLU A 295 -15.24 28.24 -12.52
C GLU A 295 -14.40 29.21 -13.38
N GLU A 296 -14.53 30.51 -13.15
CA GLU A 296 -13.69 31.54 -13.79
C GLU A 296 -12.22 31.41 -13.41
N GLU A 297 -11.89 31.14 -12.15
CA GLU A 297 -10.51 30.90 -11.69
C GLU A 297 -9.91 29.62 -12.30
N ARG A 298 -10.71 28.57 -12.52
CA ARG A 298 -10.27 27.34 -13.19
C ARG A 298 -9.92 27.61 -14.66
N LEU A 299 -10.80 28.31 -15.37
CA LEU A 299 -10.61 28.66 -16.79
C LEU A 299 -9.47 29.68 -17.00
N GLN A 300 -9.18 30.52 -16.00
CA GLN A 300 -8.04 31.42 -16.05
C GLN A 300 -6.72 30.67 -15.91
N ARG A 301 -6.64 29.69 -14.99
CA ARG A 301 -5.45 28.81 -14.86
C ARG A 301 -5.21 27.95 -16.09
N GLU A 302 -6.25 27.39 -16.71
CA GLU A 302 -6.12 26.64 -17.97
C GLU A 302 -5.59 27.52 -19.12
N ARG A 303 -6.05 28.78 -19.21
CA ARG A 303 -5.53 29.74 -20.19
C ARG A 303 -4.07 30.11 -19.92
N GLU A 304 -3.69 30.37 -18.67
CA GLU A 304 -2.30 30.69 -18.31
C GLU A 304 -1.36 29.52 -18.60
N ALA A 305 -1.80 28.27 -18.41
CA ALA A 305 -1.03 27.09 -18.76
C ALA A 305 -0.84 26.93 -20.28
N GLN A 306 -1.84 27.29 -21.10
CA GLN A 306 -1.75 27.21 -22.56
C GLN A 306 -0.84 28.28 -23.19
N TYR A 307 -0.66 29.43 -22.55
CA TYR A 307 0.18 30.51 -23.06
C TYR A 307 1.62 30.49 -22.55
N LYS A 308 1.96 29.60 -21.62
CA LYS A 308 3.35 29.41 -21.17
C LYS A 308 4.09 28.61 -22.23
N ALA A 309 4.63 29.32 -23.23
CA ALA A 309 5.50 28.73 -24.24
C ALA A 309 6.61 27.92 -23.56
N PRO A 310 6.95 26.73 -24.08
CA PRO A 310 8.04 25.93 -23.51
C PRO A 310 9.31 26.79 -23.52
N GLU A 311 9.90 26.98 -22.34
CA GLU A 311 11.22 27.60 -22.27
C GLU A 311 12.18 26.77 -23.12
N PRO A 312 13.01 27.39 -23.97
CA PRO A 312 13.98 26.65 -24.75
C PRO A 312 14.89 25.89 -23.79
N SER A 313 14.79 24.56 -23.84
CA SER A 313 15.54 23.63 -23.01
C SER A 313 17.02 24.00 -23.06
N GLN A 314 17.56 24.44 -21.92
CA GLN A 314 19.01 24.43 -21.73
C GLN A 314 19.43 22.97 -21.67
N ASN A 315 20.00 22.50 -22.77
CA ASN A 315 20.58 21.17 -22.89
C ASN A 315 21.84 21.13 -22.02
N PRO A 316 21.89 20.35 -20.92
CA PRO A 316 23.02 20.37 -19.98
C PRO A 316 24.31 19.73 -20.55
N LEU A 317 24.25 19.16 -21.75
CA LEU A 317 25.39 18.50 -22.41
C LEU A 317 26.30 19.41 -23.25
N TYR A 318 25.96 20.68 -23.45
CA TYR A 318 26.84 21.64 -24.10
C TYR A 318 27.12 22.83 -23.19
N GLY A 319 28.27 22.77 -22.51
CA GLY A 319 28.83 23.90 -21.79
C GLY A 319 28.94 25.14 -22.69
N SER A 320 28.62 26.30 -22.13
CA SER A 320 28.73 27.61 -22.76
C SER A 320 30.16 27.84 -23.29
N GLN A 321 30.40 27.56 -24.56
CA GLN A 321 31.62 28.01 -25.23
C GLN A 321 31.45 29.48 -25.62
N ALA A 322 32.34 30.32 -25.09
CA ALA A 322 32.47 31.70 -25.50
C ALA A 322 32.78 31.78 -27.01
N PRO A 323 32.26 32.79 -27.73
CA PRO A 323 32.48 32.91 -29.17
C PRO A 323 33.97 33.13 -29.48
N GLN A 324 34.59 32.15 -30.12
CA GLN A 324 35.95 32.30 -30.66
C GLN A 324 35.92 33.17 -31.93
N ALA A 325 36.88 34.09 -32.00
CA ALA A 325 37.10 34.99 -33.13
C ALA A 325 37.43 34.23 -34.42
N PRO A 326 37.14 34.80 -35.61
CA PRO A 326 37.34 34.11 -36.89
C PRO A 326 38.84 33.91 -37.17
N VAL A 327 39.23 32.66 -37.40
CA VAL A 327 40.60 32.28 -37.78
C VAL A 327 40.71 32.24 -39.31
N THR A 328 41.55 33.11 -39.86
CA THR A 328 42.00 33.12 -41.26
C THR A 328 42.80 31.85 -41.61
N PRO A 329 42.69 31.33 -42.85
CA PRO A 329 43.40 30.11 -43.24
C PRO A 329 44.86 30.40 -43.60
N SER A 330 45.80 29.74 -42.91
CA SER A 330 47.19 29.63 -43.38
C SER A 330 47.46 28.23 -43.90
N GLN A 331 47.83 28.18 -45.18
CA GLN A 331 48.39 27.01 -45.85
C GLN A 331 49.66 26.52 -45.15
N SER A 332 49.91 25.21 -45.23
CA SER A 332 51.10 24.62 -45.90
C SER A 332 51.74 23.43 -45.15
N PHE A 333 52.01 22.37 -45.95
CA PHE A 333 53.03 21.29 -45.86
C PHE A 333 53.16 20.49 -44.54
N SER A 334 53.44 19.17 -44.49
CA SER A 334 53.97 18.20 -45.45
C SER A 334 53.97 16.80 -44.78
N ASN A 335 53.82 15.75 -45.60
CA ASN A 335 54.42 14.41 -45.54
C ASN A 335 54.81 13.80 -44.18
N TYR A 336 54.23 12.62 -43.87
CA TYR A 336 54.98 11.51 -43.26
C TYR A 336 54.45 10.17 -43.82
N GLU A 337 55.26 9.56 -44.68
CA GLU A 337 55.22 8.15 -45.04
C GLU A 337 56.04 7.32 -44.05
N SER A 338 55.55 6.10 -43.82
CA SER A 338 56.28 4.85 -43.59
C SER A 338 57.32 4.75 -42.47
N THR A 339 57.04 3.93 -41.45
CA THR A 339 57.98 2.90 -40.98
C THR A 339 57.26 1.84 -40.12
N LEU A 340 56.99 0.67 -40.70
CA LEU A 340 56.78 -0.58 -39.96
C LEU A 340 57.65 -1.67 -40.60
N GLN A 341 58.87 -1.83 -40.08
CA GLN A 341 59.69 -3.04 -40.15
C GLN A 341 59.56 -3.71 -38.77
N ASN A 342 59.01 -4.92 -38.65
CA ASN A 342 59.63 -6.22 -38.93
C ASN A 342 60.72 -6.60 -37.90
N ASN A 343 60.33 -7.45 -36.95
CA ASN A 343 61.09 -8.46 -36.20
C ASN A 343 60.01 -9.34 -35.55
N GLY A 344 59.82 -10.63 -35.86
CA GLY A 344 60.81 -11.71 -35.90
C GLY A 344 60.61 -12.60 -34.65
N THR A 345 59.60 -13.48 -34.65
CA THR A 345 59.72 -14.96 -34.70
C THR A 345 60.31 -15.64 -33.44
N LEU A 346 59.52 -16.50 -32.75
CA LEU A 346 59.74 -17.98 -32.65
C LEU A 346 59.00 -18.63 -31.45
N GLY A 347 58.37 -19.78 -31.74
CA GLY A 347 57.97 -20.84 -30.79
C GLY A 347 56.46 -20.93 -30.56
N GLY A 348 55.70 -21.96 -30.94
CA GLY A 348 56.03 -23.26 -31.55
C GLY A 348 55.08 -24.33 -30.97
N GLY A 349 54.21 -24.91 -31.82
CA GLY A 349 53.45 -26.17 -31.59
C GLY A 349 52.38 -26.12 -30.48
N ILE A 350 51.25 -26.82 -30.52
CA ILE A 350 50.95 -28.13 -31.08
C ILE A 350 49.45 -28.16 -31.49
N TYR A 351 49.22 -28.81 -32.63
CA TYR A 351 47.91 -29.17 -33.18
C TYR A 351 47.16 -30.17 -32.32
N GLY A 352 45.84 -29.98 -32.20
CA GLY A 352 44.91 -30.98 -31.67
C GLY A 352 43.55 -30.85 -32.35
N THR A 353 43.48 -31.22 -33.62
CA THR A 353 42.22 -31.53 -34.31
C THR A 353 41.61 -32.80 -33.74
N ARG A 354 40.33 -32.77 -33.34
CA ARG A 354 39.52 -33.98 -33.18
C ARG A 354 38.24 -33.84 -34.00
N ASN A 355 38.14 -34.74 -34.97
CA ASN A 355 37.04 -34.93 -35.90
C ASN A 355 35.74 -35.37 -35.22
N ASP A 356 34.65 -35.01 -35.88
CA ASP A 356 33.30 -35.51 -35.77
C ASP A 356 33.19 -37.04 -35.91
N ASN A 357 32.26 -37.64 -35.15
CA ASN A 357 31.25 -38.62 -35.57
C ASN A 357 30.68 -39.37 -34.34
N GLN A 358 29.49 -38.96 -33.88
CA GLN A 358 28.27 -39.76 -33.70
C GLN A 358 27.23 -39.00 -32.88
#